data_AF-A0A1V9VAI4-F1
#
_entry.id   AF-A0A1V9VAI4-F1
#
_cell.length_a   1.000
_cell.length_b   1.000
_cell.length_c   1.000
_cell.angle_alpha   90.00
_cell.angle_beta   90.00
_cell.angle_gamma   90.00
#
_symmetry.space_group_name_H-M   'P 1'
#
loop_
_entity.id
_entity.type
_entity.pdbx_description
1 polymer ?
#
loop_
_entity_poly.entity_id
_entity_poly.type
_entity_poly.pdbx_seq_one_letter_code
_entity_poly.pdbx_strand_id
1 'polypeptide(L)' 'MKETSQYFAKKNILFKELKEILPKELNSKKKIKIFVGSSTDLKFYAIFVLSSKSRFIKKSSDELENL' A
#
# COMPACT_ATOMS: atom_id res chain seq x y z
N MET A 1 1.13 11.75 1.84
CA MET A 1 -0.19 11.52 2.45
C MET A 1 -1.34 12.17 1.69
N LYS A 2 -1.29 13.48 1.35
CA LYS A 2 -2.41 14.15 0.66
C LYS A 2 -2.85 13.47 -0.65
N GLU A 3 -1.90 13.06 -1.48
CA GLU A 3 -2.20 12.42 -2.77
C GLU A 3 -2.86 11.04 -2.62
N THR A 4 -2.37 10.20 -1.72
CA THR A 4 -2.95 8.88 -1.45
C THR A 4 -4.35 9.00 -0.85
N SER A 5 -4.54 9.87 0.14
CA SER A 5 -5.86 10.11 0.73
C SER A 5 -6.86 10.64 -0.30
N GLN A 6 -6.45 11.54 -1.20
CA GLN A 6 -7.31 12.03 -2.28
C GLN A 6 -7.67 10.94 -3.30
N TYR A 7 -6.71 10.08 -3.66
CA TYR A 7 -6.96 8.96 -4.58
C TYR A 7 -8.02 7.99 -4.04
N PHE A 8 -7.92 7.65 -2.75
CA PHE A 8 -8.88 6.76 -2.10
C PHE A 8 -10.21 7.45 -1.77
N ALA A 9 -10.20 8.74 -1.43
CA ALA A 9 -11.43 9.52 -1.27
C ALA A 9 -12.25 9.58 -2.57
N LYS A 10 -11.60 9.75 -3.74
CA LYS A 10 -12.27 9.65 -5.05
C LYS A 10 -12.89 8.27 -5.32
N LYS A 11 -12.40 7.23 -4.66
CA LYS A 11 -12.93 5.85 -4.72
C LYS A 11 -13.94 5.55 -3.60
N ASN A 12 -14.41 6.56 -2.87
CA ASN A 12 -15.28 6.41 -1.69
C ASN A 12 -14.68 5.52 -0.58
N ILE A 13 -13.36 5.50 -0.43
CA ILE A 13 -12.68 4.79 0.65
C ILE A 13 -12.14 5.83 1.63
N LEU A 14 -12.77 5.89 2.81
CA LEU A 14 -12.34 6.76 3.91
C LEU A 14 -11.67 5.91 4.99
N PHE A 15 -10.41 6.20 5.29
CA PHE A 15 -9.66 5.50 6.32
C PHE A 15 -9.91 6.12 7.69
N LYS A 16 -10.32 5.29 8.66
CA LYS A 16 -10.41 5.67 10.07
C LYS A 16 -9.02 5.76 10.70
N GLU A 17 -8.15 4.82 10.32
CA GLU A 17 -6.77 4.78 10.73
C GLU A 17 -5.93 4.31 9.55
N LEU A 18 -4.82 4.99 9.27
CA LEU A 18 -3.86 4.63 8.23
C LEU A 18 -2.45 4.74 8.82
N LYS A 19 -1.77 3.61 8.96
CA LYS A 19 -0.39 3.50 9.45
C LYS A 19 0.54 3.19 8.30
N GLU A 20 1.68 3.87 8.25
CA GLU A 20 2.79 3.52 7.36
C GLU A 20 3.66 2.46 8.03
N ILE A 21 3.94 1.36 7.32
CA ILE A 21 4.87 0.31 7.75
C ILE A 21 6.22 0.58 7.09
N LEU A 22 7.27 0.68 7.89
CA LEU A 22 8.60 0.94 7.38
C LEU A 22 9.19 -0.34 6.78
N PRO A 23 9.90 -0.28 5.63
CA PRO A 23 10.51 -1.47 5.02
C PRO A 23 11.48 -2.23 5.94
N LYS A 24 12.09 -1.52 6.90
CA LYS A 24 12.93 -2.10 7.95
C LYS A 24 12.18 -3.14 8.80
N GLU A 25 10.89 -2.95 9.04
CA GLU A 25 10.05 -3.85 9.83
C GLU A 25 9.74 -5.15 9.08
N LEU A 26 9.81 -5.12 7.75
CA LEU A 26 9.55 -6.25 6.86
C LEU A 26 10.82 -6.99 6.43
N ASN A 27 11.98 -6.64 7.00
CA ASN A 27 13.29 -7.20 6.64
C ASN A 27 13.59 -7.12 5.13
N SER A 28 12.94 -6.19 4.42
CA SER A 28 12.97 -6.09 2.96
C SER A 28 13.72 -4.84 2.53
N LYS A 29 14.69 -5.03 1.61
CA LYS A 29 15.45 -3.93 0.99
C LYS A 29 14.71 -3.32 -0.21
N LYS A 30 13.54 -3.86 -0.58
CA LYS A 30 12.75 -3.32 -1.70
C LYS A 30 12.26 -1.92 -1.33
N LYS A 31 12.40 -0.95 -2.24
CA LYS A 31 11.90 0.43 -2.08
C LYS A 31 10.38 0.49 -2.26
N ILE A 32 9.64 -0.10 -1.33
CA ILE A 32 8.17 -0.15 -1.31
C ILE A 32 7.69 0.69 -0.15
N LYS A 33 6.67 1.51 -0.34
CA LYS A 33 5.94 2.11 0.80
C LYS A 33 4.70 1.29 1.05
N ILE A 34 4.48 0.92 2.31
CA ILE A 34 3.37 0.06 2.70
C ILE A 34 2.54 0.83 3.70
N PHE A 35 1.23 0.84 3.47
CA PHE A 35 0.28 1.44 4.39
C PHE A 35 -0.77 0.39 4.73
N VAL A 36 -1.13 0.31 6.00
CA VAL A 36 -2.23 -0.52 6.46
C VAL A 36 -3.25 0.36 7.14
N GLY A 37 -4.52 0.07 6.90
CA GLY A 37 -5.57 0.89 7.47
C GLY A 37 -6.93 0.23 7.49
N SER A 38 -7.71 0.59 8.50
CA SER A 38 -9.12 0.25 8.55
C SER A 38 -9.93 1.42 8.00
N SER A 39 -10.91 1.10 7.18
CA SER A 39 -11.89 2.08 6.72
C SER A 39 -12.99 2.31 7.74
N THR A 40 -13.73 3.39 7.58
CA THR A 40 -14.98 3.65 8.33
C THR A 40 -16.01 2.55 8.15
N ASP A 41 -15.94 1.84 7.02
CA ASP A 41 -16.91 0.82 6.61
C ASP A 41 -16.48 -0.59 7.09
N LEU A 42 -15.65 -0.66 8.14
CA LEU A 42 -15.14 -1.90 8.75
C LEU A 42 -14.34 -2.81 7.80
N LYS A 43 -13.92 -2.31 6.64
CA LYS A 43 -13.02 -3.03 5.72
C LYS A 43 -11.56 -2.72 6.06
N PHE A 44 -10.72 -3.75 5.99
CA PHE A 44 -9.28 -3.63 6.16
C PHE A 44 -8.59 -3.53 4.80
N TYR A 45 -7.61 -2.64 4.69
CA TYR A 45 -6.85 -2.41 3.46
C TYR A 45 -5.35 -2.47 3.73
N ALA A 46 -4.64 -3.18 2.86
CA ALA A 46 -3.21 -3.08 2.70
C ALA A 46 -2.89 -2.38 1.37
N ILE A 47 -2.14 -1.29 1.42
CA ILE A 47 -1.79 -0.45 0.28
C ILE A 47 -0.30 -0.55 0.06
N PHE A 48 0.09 -1.00 -1.12
CA PHE A 48 1.47 -1.10 -1.55
C PHE A 48 1.73 -0.04 -2.62
N VAL A 49 2.66 0.87 -2.35
CA VAL A 49 3.10 1.89 -3.31
C VAL A 49 4.50 1.53 -3.77
N LEU A 50 4.57 1.14 -5.04
CA LEU A 50 5.79 0.71 -5.72
C LEU A 50 6.20 1.79 -6.73
N SER A 51 7.46 2.19 -6.72
CA SER A 51 8.05 3.02 -7.78
C SER A 51 9.17 2.25 -8.45
N SER A 52 8.94 1.78 -9.67
CA SER A 52 9.92 1.06 -10.47
C SER A 52 9.55 1.13 -11.97
N LYS A 53 10.48 0.74 -12.85
CA LYS A 53 10.15 0.57 -14.28
C LYS A 53 9.08 -0.51 -14.41
N SER A 54 8.06 -0.28 -15.25
CA SER A 54 6.84 -1.10 -15.36
C SER A 54 7.07 -2.62 -15.37
N ARG A 55 8.10 -3.11 -16.08
CA ARG A 55 8.46 -4.55 -16.13
C ARG A 55 8.74 -5.17 -14.76
N PHE A 56 9.28 -4.40 -13.82
CA PHE A 56 9.62 -4.87 -12.47
C PHE A 56 8.44 -4.78 -11.50
N ILE A 57 7.45 -3.92 -11.78
CA ILE A 57 6.25 -3.81 -10.94
C ILE A 57 5.38 -5.07 -11.07
N LYS A 58 5.16 -5.56 -12.30
CA LYS A 58 4.43 -6.83 -12.53
C LYS A 58 5.10 -7.99 -11.78
N LYS A 59 6.39 -8.19 -12.04
CA LYS A 59 7.15 -9.28 -11.40
C LYS A 59 7.13 -9.21 -9.87
N SER A 60 7.21 -8.02 -9.30
CA SER A 60 7.15 -7.86 -7.84
C SER A 60 5.75 -7.99 -7.25
N SER A 61 4.69 -7.77 -8.04
CA SER A 61 3.29 -7.99 -7.63
C SER A 61 3.01 -9.48 -7.57
N ASP A 62 3.37 -10.21 -8.62
CA ASP A 62 3.18 -11.66 -8.70
C ASP A 62 3.98 -12.40 -7.60
N GLU A 63 5.16 -11.88 -7.24
CA GLU A 63 5.95 -12.39 -6.10
C GLU A 63 5.31 -12.13 -4.73
N LEU A 64 4.51 -11.07 -4.57
CA LEU A 64 3.84 -10.74 -3.30
C LEU A 64 2.52 -11.50 -3.11
N GLU A 65 1.84 -11.85 -4.20
CA GLU A 65 0.57 -12.60 -4.17
C GLU A 65 0.77 -14.10 -3.93
N ASN A 66 1.98 -14.62 -4.19
CA ASN A 66 2.38 -16.02 -3.97
C ASN A 66 3.18 -16.25 -2.68
N LEU A 67 3.11 -15.33 -1.72
CA LEU A 67 3.74 -15.44 -0.39
C LEU A 67 2.73 -15.92 0.65
#